data_AF-A0A967PVH1-F1
#
_entry.id   AF-A0A967PVH1-F1
#
_cell.length_a   1.000
_cell.length_b   1.000
_cell.length_c   1.000
_cell.angle_alpha   90.00
_cell.angle_beta   90.00
_cell.angle_gamma   90.00
#
_symmetry.space_group_name_H-M   'P 1'
#
loop_
_entity.id
_entity.type
_entity.pdbx_description
1 polymer ?
#
loop_
_entity_poly.entity_id
_entity_poly.type
_entity_poly.pdbx_seq_one_letter_code
_entity_poly.pdbx_strand_id
1 'polypeptide(L)' 'VIGFGRLGGHSVGIVANQPAVLAGVLDIDASEKAARFVRMCDSFNVPLVTFVDVPGFMPGTDQEHNGIIRHGAKLL' A
#
# COMPACT_ATOMS: atom_id res chain seq x y z
N VAL A 1 5.08 -2.01 -3.06
CA VAL A 1 5.17 -1.66 -4.50
C VAL A 1 3.87 -1.00 -4.93
N ILE A 2 3.95 0.05 -5.78
CA ILE A 2 2.79 0.64 -6.47
C ILE A 2 3.16 0.80 -7.95
N GLY A 3 2.19 0.69 -8.85
CA GLY A 3 2.44 0.90 -10.27
C GLY A 3 1.19 0.77 -11.13
N PHE A 4 1.30 1.17 -12.39
CA PHE A 4 0.25 0.99 -13.39
C PHE A 4 0.55 -0.19 -14.30
N GLY A 5 -0.49 -0.88 -14.73
CA GLY A 5 -0.42 -1.96 -15.70
C GLY A 5 -1.65 -2.00 -16.60
N ARG A 6 -1.73 -3.05 -17.41
CA ARG A 6 -2.93 -3.36 -18.19
C ARG A 6 -3.31 -4.82 -18.08
N LEU A 7 -4.60 -5.11 -17.95
CA LEU A 7 -5.17 -6.45 -17.99
C LEU A 7 -6.29 -6.48 -19.03
N GLY A 8 -6.19 -7.37 -20.01
CA GLY A 8 -7.16 -7.46 -21.11
C GLY A 8 -7.37 -6.13 -21.85
N GLY A 9 -6.32 -5.31 -21.98
CA GLY A 9 -6.39 -3.97 -22.60
C GLY A 9 -6.87 -2.83 -21.70
N HIS A 10 -7.37 -3.12 -20.49
CA HIS A 10 -7.87 -2.13 -19.54
C HIS A 10 -6.76 -1.68 -18.59
N SER A 11 -6.70 -0.38 -18.29
CA SER A 11 -5.74 0.16 -17.30
C SER A 11 -6.07 -0.34 -15.91
N VAL A 12 -5.06 -0.80 -15.17
CA VAL A 12 -5.18 -1.24 -13.78
C VAL A 12 -4.11 -0.59 -12.92
N GLY A 13 -4.45 -0.26 -11.67
CA GLY A 13 -3.49 0.08 -10.63
C GLY A 13 -3.08 -1.17 -9.87
N ILE A 14 -1.81 -1.30 -9.54
CA ILE A 14 -1.26 -2.46 -8.83
C ILE A 14 -0.68 -1.99 -7.50
N VAL A 15 -1.11 -2.62 -6.41
CA VAL A 15 -0.52 -2.45 -5.07
C VAL A 15 -0.03 -3.83 -4.61
N ALA A 16 1.22 -3.94 -4.20
CA ALA A 16 1.78 -5.22 -3.81
C ALA A 16 2.77 -5.09 -2.65
N ASN A 17 2.75 -6.02 -1.71
CA ASN A 17 3.81 -6.15 -0.72
C ASN A 17 5.09 -6.68 -1.40
N GLN A 18 6.27 -6.28 -0.89
CA GLN A 18 7.56 -6.76 -1.39
C GLN A 18 8.26 -7.54 -0.27
N PRO A 19 8.14 -8.88 -0.24
CA PRO A 19 8.74 -9.70 0.83
C PRO A 19 10.25 -9.56 0.93
N ALA A 20 10.94 -9.25 -0.18
CA ALA A 20 12.39 -9.02 -0.18
C ALA A 20 12.82 -7.74 0.58
N VAL A 21 11.88 -6.89 0.99
CA VAL A 21 12.13 -5.67 1.76
C VAL A 21 11.33 -5.72 3.06
N LEU A 22 12.04 -5.80 4.19
CA LEU A 22 11.44 -5.82 5.53
C LEU A 22 10.33 -6.88 5.69
N ALA A 23 10.45 -8.02 5.01
CA ALA A 23 9.46 -9.10 5.00
C ALA A 23 8.05 -8.67 4.53
N GLY A 24 7.92 -7.56 3.80
CA GLY A 24 6.63 -7.09 3.28
C GLY A 24 5.71 -6.43 4.31
N VAL A 25 6.22 -6.10 5.50
CA VAL A 25 5.49 -5.38 6.56
C VAL A 25 4.97 -4.01 6.08
N LEU A 26 3.92 -3.53 6.72
CA LEU A 26 3.41 -2.17 6.54
C LEU A 26 4.03 -1.23 7.57
N ASP A 27 4.81 -0.27 7.10
CA ASP A 27 5.28 0.88 7.87
C ASP A 27 4.52 2.16 7.47
N ILE A 28 4.78 3.25 8.18
CA ILE A 28 4.15 4.56 7.92
C ILE A 28 4.32 4.98 6.45
N ASP A 29 5.54 4.89 5.91
CA ASP A 29 5.85 5.36 4.56
C ASP A 29 5.15 4.53 3.47
N ALA A 30 5.13 3.20 3.63
CA ALA A 30 4.42 2.29 2.74
C ALA A 30 2.91 2.53 2.81
N SER A 31 2.36 2.74 4.01
CA SER A 31 0.94 3.05 4.20
C SER A 31 0.56 4.37 3.51
N GLU A 32 1.32 5.45 3.68
CA GLU A 32 1.02 6.73 3.03
C GLU A 32 1.14 6.65 1.50
N LYS A 33 2.20 5.98 1.02
CA LYS A 33 2.45 5.77 -0.40
C LYS A 33 1.31 5.01 -1.05
N ALA A 34 0.90 3.88 -0.47
CA ALA A 34 -0.19 3.07 -0.99
C ALA A 34 -1.53 3.79 -0.89
N ALA A 35 -1.83 4.43 0.24
CA ALA A 35 -3.09 5.15 0.46
C ALA A 35 -3.32 6.26 -0.57
N ARG A 36 -2.29 7.05 -0.89
CA ARG A 36 -2.40 8.09 -1.92
C ARG A 36 -2.60 7.51 -3.32
N PHE A 37 -1.94 6.39 -3.62
CA PHE A 37 -2.08 5.72 -4.92
C PHE A 37 -3.46 5.09 -5.11
N VAL A 38 -4.01 4.46 -4.07
CA VAL A 38 -5.38 3.91 -4.06
C VAL A 38 -6.39 5.03 -4.32
N ARG A 39 -6.32 6.14 -3.58
CA ARG A 39 -7.19 7.31 -3.81
C ARG A 39 -7.06 7.90 -5.20
N MET A 40 -5.86 7.91 -5.77
CA MET A 40 -5.64 8.34 -7.15
C MET A 40 -6.38 7.41 -8.12
N CYS A 41 -6.19 6.09 -8.02
CA CYS A 41 -6.84 5.13 -8.90
C CYS A 41 -8.37 5.22 -8.80
N ASP A 42 -8.89 5.33 -7.57
CA ASP A 42 -10.32 5.52 -7.30
C ASP A 42 -10.87 6.80 -7.96
N SER A 43 -10.19 7.93 -7.80
CA SER A 43 -10.58 9.22 -8.39
C SER A 43 -10.68 9.20 -9.93
N PHE A 44 -9.95 8.30 -10.58
CA PHE A 44 -9.94 8.14 -12.04
C PHE A 44 -10.67 6.88 -12.52
N ASN A 45 -11.42 6.19 -11.65
CA ASN A 45 -12.11 4.94 -11.95
C ASN A 45 -11.17 3.85 -12.52
N VAL A 46 -9.91 3.83 -12.08
CA VAL A 46 -8.93 2.81 -12.47
C VAL A 46 -9.06 1.63 -11.51
N PRO A 47 -9.43 0.43 -11.99
CA PRO A 47 -9.54 -0.76 -11.14
C PRO A 47 -8.20 -1.13 -10.50
N LEU A 48 -8.25 -1.64 -9.27
CA LEU A 48 -7.10 -2.02 -8.49
C LEU A 48 -6.91 -3.53 -8.44
N VAL A 49 -5.65 -3.96 -8.53
CA VAL A 49 -5.20 -5.33 -8.29
C VAL A 49 -4.23 -5.30 -7.12
N THR A 50 -4.56 -6.03 -6.06
CA THR A 50 -3.74 -6.07 -4.85
C THR A 50 -3.12 -7.45 -4.67
N PHE A 51 -1.79 -7.52 -4.62
CA PHE A 51 -1.05 -8.73 -4.26
C PHE A 51 -0.64 -8.65 -2.78
N VAL A 52 -1.32 -9.44 -1.97
CA VAL A 52 -1.17 -9.41 -0.51
C VAL A 52 -0.17 -10.48 -0.08
N ASP A 53 0.93 -10.03 0.48
CA ASP A 53 1.90 -10.86 1.19
C ASP A 53 2.48 -10.03 2.35
N VAL A 54 1.60 -9.81 3.33
CA VAL A 54 1.86 -8.91 4.46
C VAL A 54 1.81 -9.72 5.76
N PRO A 55 2.89 -9.72 6.56
CA PRO A 55 2.86 -10.36 7.88
C PRO A 55 2.15 -9.49 8.94
N GLY A 56 2.09 -8.18 8.73
CA GLY A 56 1.43 -7.21 9.62
C GLY A 56 2.01 -5.81 9.51
N PHE A 57 1.69 -4.96 10.50
CA PHE A 57 2.33 -3.65 10.67
C PHE A 57 3.70 -3.80 11.33
N MET A 58 4.64 -2.93 10.96
CA MET A 58 5.98 -2.90 11.54
C MET A 58 5.91 -2.51 13.02
N PRO A 59 6.34 -3.37 13.96
CA PRO A 59 6.43 -3.00 15.36
C PRO A 59 7.63 -2.06 15.60
N GLY A 60 7.51 -1.17 16.59
CA GLY A 60 8.61 -0.33 17.05
C GLY A 60 8.13 0.94 17.73
N THR A 61 8.81 1.37 18.80
CA THR A 61 8.48 2.60 19.52
C THR A 61 8.46 3.82 18.62
N ASP A 62 9.36 3.86 17.63
CA ASP A 62 9.42 4.98 16.67
C ASP A 62 8.21 4.99 15.74
N GLN A 63 7.72 3.83 15.32
CA GLN A 63 6.51 3.74 14.49
C GLN A 63 5.27 4.15 15.30
N GLU A 64 5.18 3.71 16.56
CA GLU A 64 4.08 4.09 17.46
C GLU A 64 4.07 5.60 17.76
N HIS A 65 5.21 6.19 18.12
CA HIS A 65 5.32 7.63 18.39
C HIS A 65 5.06 8.49 17.14
N ASN A 66 5.42 7.99 15.95
CA ASN A 66 5.10 8.64 14.68
C ASN A 66 3.67 8.34 14.17
N GLY A 67 2.87 7.61 14.96
CA GLY A 67 1.44 7.43 14.71
C GLY A 67 1.10 6.38 13.66
N ILE A 68 1.80 5.24 13.64
CA ILE A 68 1.55 4.15 12.68
C ILE A 68 0.07 3.74 12.58
N ILE A 69 -0.69 3.77 13.68
CA ILE A 69 -2.14 3.48 13.62
C ILE A 69 -2.89 4.50 12.75
N ARG A 70 -2.61 5.79 12.90
CA ARG A 70 -3.26 6.86 12.12
C ARG A 70 -2.83 6.83 10.66
N HIS A 71 -1.55 6.58 10.40
CA HIS A 71 -1.01 6.53 9.04
C HIS A 71 -1.42 5.24 8.31
N GLY A 72 -1.42 4.11 9.01
CA GLY A 72 -1.93 2.82 8.54
C GLY A 72 -3.42 2.85 8.23
N ALA A 73 -4.22 3.53 9.06
CA ALA A 73 -5.66 3.69 8.83
C ALA A 73 -5.99 4.46 7.54
N LYS A 74 -5.06 5.20 6.93
CA LYS A 74 -5.29 5.86 5.62
C LYS A 74 -5.39 4.85 4.47
N LEU A 75 -4.91 3.63 4.66
CA LEU A 75 -4.89 2.56 3.67
C LEU A 75 -6.10 1.61 3.81
N LEU A 76 -6.79 1.64 4.97
CA LEU A 76 -8.08 0.97 5.20
C LEU A 76 -9.22 1.77 4.59
#